data_AF-Q60HR8-F1
#
_entry.id   AF-Q60HR8-F1
#
_cell.length_a   1.000
_cell.length_b   1.000
_cell.length_c   1.000
_cell.angle_alpha   90.00
_cell.angle_beta   90.00
_cell.angle_gamma   90.00
#
_symmetry.space_group_name_H-M   'P 1'
#
loop_
_entity.id
_entity.type
_entity.pdbx_description
1 polymer ?
#
loop_
_entity_poly.entity_id
_entity_poly.type
_entity_poly.pdbx_seq_one_letter_code
_entity_poly.pdbx_strand_id
1 'polypeptide(L)' 'MSPFILLTLLIGLGLGTTITISSSHWLLAWMGLEINTLAILPLMAKQHHPRAIEATTKYFLAQATAA' A
#
# COMPACT_ATOMS: atom_id res chain seq x y z
N MET A 1 10.23 13.57 0.41
CA MET A 1 8.82 13.53 -0.04
C MET A 1 8.14 14.82 0.38
N SER A 2 7.33 15.41 -0.50
CA SER A 2 6.55 16.60 -0.12
C SER A 2 5.46 16.23 0.91
N PRO A 3 5.03 17.18 1.75
CA PRO A 3 3.94 16.95 2.70
C PRO A 3 2.64 16.48 2.03
N PHE A 4 2.34 16.99 0.83
CA PHE A 4 1.16 16.58 0.07
C PHE A 4 1.22 15.12 -0.37
N ILE A 5 2.36 14.64 -0.87
CA ILE A 5 2.52 13.22 -1.24
C ILE A 5 2.36 12.32 -0.02
N LEU A 6 2.95 12.70 1.11
CA LEU A 6 2.82 11.95 2.36
C LEU A 6 1.35 11.86 2.79
N LEU A 7 0.63 12.99 2.75
CA LEU A 7 -0.80 13.04 3.08
C LEU A 7 -1.63 12.13 2.16
N THR A 8 -1.40 12.18 0.84
CA THR A 8 -2.11 11.34 -0.12
C THR A 8 -1.90 9.85 0.16
N LEU A 9 -0.66 9.43 0.49
CA LEU A 9 -0.37 8.03 0.81
C LEU A 9 -1.02 7.58 2.12
N LEU A 10 -1.02 8.44 3.16
CA LEU A 10 -1.68 8.13 4.43
C LEU A 10 -3.20 8.03 4.28
N ILE A 11 -3.81 8.94 3.51
CA ILE A 11 -5.23 8.85 3.17
C ILE A 11 -5.51 7.59 2.34
N GLY A 12 -4.62 7.25 1.40
CA GLY A 12 -4.70 6.02 0.60
C GLY A 12 -4.78 4.76 1.46
N LEU A 13 -3.96 4.66 2.52
CA LEU A 13 -4.02 3.53 3.47
C LEU A 13 -5.35 3.48 4.23
N GLY A 14 -5.86 4.63 4.67
CA GLY A 14 -7.19 4.70 5.31
C GLY A 14 -8.32 4.32 4.35
N LEU A 15 -8.25 4.77 3.10
CA LEU A 15 -9.25 4.46 2.08
C LEU A 15 -9.21 2.99 1.66
N GLY A 16 -8.03 2.41 1.42
CA GLY A 16 -7.91 0.99 1.05
C GLY A 16 -8.50 0.07 2.11
N THR A 17 -8.14 0.28 3.38
CA THR A 17 -8.69 -0.50 4.51
C THR A 17 -10.19 -0.34 4.67
N THR A 18 -10.72 0.88 4.58
CA THR A 18 -12.17 1.13 4.68
C THR A 18 -12.93 0.50 3.52
N ILE A 19 -12.41 0.57 2.29
CA ILE A 19 -13.00 -0.10 1.12
C ILE A 19 -13.05 -1.62 1.35
N THR A 20 -11.94 -2.24 1.76
CA THR A 20 -11.91 -3.69 1.99
C THR A 20 -12.94 -4.13 3.03
N ILE A 21 -13.03 -3.43 4.17
CA ILE A 21 -13.94 -3.83 5.28
C ILE A 21 -15.42 -3.55 4.93
N SER A 22 -15.71 -2.46 4.22
CA SER A 22 -17.08 -2.06 3.89
C SER A 22 -17.63 -2.68 2.60
N SER A 23 -16.76 -3.31 1.79
CA SER A 23 -17.16 -3.87 0.50
C SER A 23 -18.09 -5.07 0.63
N SER A 24 -19.13 -5.09 -0.20
CA SER A 24 -20.02 -6.24 -0.40
C SER A 24 -19.68 -7.06 -1.65
N HIS A 25 -18.74 -6.58 -2.47
CA HIS A 25 -18.33 -7.20 -3.72
C HIS A 25 -16.84 -7.55 -3.68
N TRP A 26 -16.49 -8.80 -4.00
CA TRP A 26 -15.12 -9.32 -3.96
C TRP A 26 -14.12 -8.48 -4.75
N LEU A 27 -14.49 -8.01 -5.95
CA LEU A 27 -13.64 -7.12 -6.75
C LEU A 27 -13.32 -5.80 -6.03
N LEU A 28 -14.27 -5.22 -5.30
CA LEU A 28 -14.04 -3.99 -4.54
C LEU A 28 -13.17 -4.28 -3.31
N ALA A 29 -13.39 -5.42 -2.64
CA ALA A 29 -12.54 -5.86 -1.54
C ALA A 29 -11.07 -5.97 -1.97
N TRP A 30 -10.85 -6.64 -3.11
CA TRP A 30 -9.54 -6.80 -3.74
C TRP A 30 -8.92 -5.45 -4.15
N MET A 31 -9.69 -4.56 -4.76
CA MET A 31 -9.22 -3.23 -5.13
C MET A 31 -8.79 -2.41 -3.90
N GLY A 32 -9.48 -2.56 -2.76
CA GLY A 32 -9.07 -1.95 -1.49
C GLY A 32 -7.72 -2.49 -0.97
N LEU A 33 -7.47 -3.79 -1.15
CA LEU A 33 -6.17 -4.40 -0.81
C LEU A 33 -5.06 -3.87 -1.71
N GLU A 34 -5.29 -3.76 -3.02
CA GLU A 34 -4.31 -3.20 -3.96
C GLU A 34 -3.99 -1.72 -3.70
N ILE A 35 -4.99 -0.93 -3.29
CA ILE A 35 -4.76 0.46 -2.88
C ILE A 35 -3.82 0.52 -1.66
N ASN A 36 -4.00 -0.38 -0.69
CA ASN A 36 -3.12 -0.45 0.49
C ASN A 36 -1.69 -0.86 0.13
N THR A 37 -1.53 -1.89 -0.72
CA THR A 37 -0.20 -2.36 -1.13
C THR A 37 0.55 -1.26 -1.86
N LEU A 38 -0.08 -0.55 -2.79
CA LEU A 38 0.58 0.55 -3.52
C LEU A 38 0.87 1.76 -2.64
N ALA A 39 -0.01 2.11 -1.70
CA ALA A 39 0.18 3.25 -0.82
C ALA A 39 1.34 3.07 0.18
N ILE A 40 1.64 1.84 0.60
CA ILE A 40 2.69 1.58 1.60
C ILE A 40 4.10 1.51 0.99
N LEU A 41 4.27 1.15 -0.29
CA LEU A 41 5.60 0.98 -0.90
C LEU A 41 6.49 2.22 -0.80
N PRO A 42 6.03 3.45 -1.15
CA PRO A 42 6.88 4.63 -1.07
C PRO A 42 7.23 5.02 0.36
N LEU A 43 6.39 4.63 1.33
CA LEU A 43 6.64 4.86 2.76
C LEU A 43 7.72 3.92 3.29
N MET A 44 7.74 2.66 2.84
CA MET A 44 8.79 1.68 3.18
C MET A 44 10.13 2.03 2.52
N ALA A 45 10.10 2.48 1.26
CA ALA A 45 11.30 2.87 0.50
C ALA A 45 11.76 4.32 0.77
N LYS A 46 11.17 5.02 1.74
CA LYS A 46 11.45 6.44 2.02
C LYS A 46 12.92 6.70 2.34
N GLN A 47 13.55 5.79 3.07
CA GLN A 47 14.99 5.81 3.27
C GLN A 47 15.63 5.06 2.11
N HIS A 48 16.46 5.74 1.31
CA HIS A 48 17.19 5.14 0.19
C HIS A 48 18.37 4.25 0.64
N HIS A 49 18.14 3.41 1.65
CA HIS A 49 19.09 2.44 2.13
C HIS A 49 18.79 1.07 1.49
N PRO A 50 19.80 0.28 1.08
CA PRO A 50 19.59 -1.01 0.41
C PRO A 50 18.63 -1.93 1.15
N ARG A 51 18.74 -2.02 2.48
CA ARG A 51 17.83 -2.80 3.34
C ARG A 51 16.36 -2.38 3.25
N ALA A 52 16.08 -1.08 3.14
CA ALA A 52 14.71 -0.58 3.04
C ALA A 52 14.11 -0.93 1.67
N ILE A 53 14.92 -0.85 0.61
CA ILE A 53 14.53 -1.28 -0.74
C ILE A 53 14.27 -2.79 -0.76
N GLU A 54 15.17 -3.62 -0.20
CA GLU A 54 14.97 -5.07 -0.12
C GLU A 54 13.69 -5.44 0.64
N ALA A 55 13.43 -4.79 1.78
CA ALA A 55 12.22 -5.02 2.56
C ALA A 55 10.97 -4.63 1.75
N THR A 56 11.01 -3.51 1.04
CA THR A 56 9.91 -3.04 0.19
C THR A 56 9.65 -4.03 -0.96
N THR A 57 10.70 -4.51 -1.63
CA THR A 57 10.57 -5.50 -2.71
C THR A 57 10.02 -6.83 -2.20
N LYS A 58 10.51 -7.32 -1.05
CA LYS A 58 9.99 -8.56 -0.44
C LYS A 58 8.52 -8.43 -0.07
N TYR A 59 8.13 -7.29 0.51
CA TYR A 59 6.74 -7.00 0.82
C TYR A 59 5.88 -6.98 -0.44
N PHE A 60 6.31 -6.26 -1.49
CA PHE A 60 5.58 -6.20 -2.76
C PHE A 60 5.34 -7.59 -3.35
N LEU A 61 6.40 -8.40 -3.49
CA LEU A 61 6.28 -9.73 -4.08
C LEU A 61 5.33 -10.63 -3.29
N ALA A 62 5.43 -10.62 -1.95
CA ALA A 62 4.56 -11.43 -1.11
C ALA A 62 3.08 -11.03 -1.24
N GLN A 63 2.79 -9.72 -1.26
CA GLN A 63 1.42 -9.22 -1.39
C GLN A 63 0.84 -9.45 -2.78
N ALA A 64 1.62 -9.18 -3.83
CA ALA A 64 1.19 -9.36 -5.22
C ALA A 64 0.87 -10.83 -5.56
N THR A 65 1.50 -11.79 -4.87
CA THR A 65 1.19 -13.22 -5.02
C THR A 65 0.05 -13.71 -4.13
N ALA A 66 -0.24 -12.98 -3.04
CA ALA A 66 -1.30 -13.34 -2.10
C ALA A 66 -2.68 -12.83 -2.56
N ALA A 67 -2.69 -11.77 -3.36
CA ALA A 67 -3.86 -11.21 -4.01
C ALA A 67 -4.29 -12.05 -5.23
#